data_AF-A0A2V6J6W5-F1
#
_entry.id   AF-A0A2V6J6W5-F1
#
_cell.length_a   1.000
_cell.length_b   1.000
_cell.length_c   1.000
_cell.angle_alpha   90.00
_cell.angle_beta   90.00
_cell.angle_gamma   90.00
#
_symmetry.space_group_name_H-M   'P 1'
#
loop_
_entity.id
_entity.type
_entity.pdbx_description
1 polymer ?
#
loop_
_entity_poly.entity_id
_entity_poly.type
_entity_poly.pdbx_seq_one_letter_code
_entity_poly.pdbx_strand_id
1 'polypeptide(L)'
;MTLVLTGLIGGRITYYYQERAQRHQQDAKDLETARDSALTFLREVGDTLEQRRASSLRCLYAIRDQAPPEETEQLWQDYLKTVNAWNTKWNLYRALVLEEFGPDMQKRFYDEQADAEGVWAKASLTAKLIIFHNKLSDYHRPPPGKPPEDPKQIEQLHSSIAQDCYSFYFEVINRIQEGRIGRRSWATAEQTK
;
A
#
# COMPACT_ATOMS: atom_id res chain seq x y z
N MET A 1 -1.54 -25.41 -61.83
CA MET A 1 -1.04 -24.14 -61.25
C MET A 1 -1.72 -23.99 -59.89
N THR A 2 -1.25 -24.73 -58.88
CA THR A 2 -2.06 -25.00 -57.66
C THR A 2 -1.27 -24.81 -56.36
N LEU A 3 0.01 -24.41 -56.46
CA LEU A 3 0.92 -24.31 -55.31
C LEU A 3 1.12 -22.87 -54.79
N VAL A 4 0.71 -21.85 -55.54
CA VAL A 4 0.94 -20.43 -55.18
C VAL A 4 -0.17 -19.87 -54.28
N LEU A 5 -1.42 -20.35 -54.44
CA LEU A 5 -2.54 -19.90 -53.58
C LEU A 5 -2.47 -20.47 -52.15
N THR A 6 -1.97 -21.69 -52.00
CA THR A 6 -1.84 -22.36 -50.68
C THR A 6 -0.73 -21.72 -49.84
N GLY A 7 0.36 -21.24 -50.46
CA GLY A 7 1.45 -20.56 -49.76
C GLY A 7 1.09 -19.15 -49.25
N LEU A 8 0.32 -18.39 -50.02
CA LEU A 8 -0.12 -17.03 -49.64
C LEU A 8 -1.21 -17.05 -48.54
N ILE A 9 -2.14 -18.00 -48.60
CA ILE A 9 -3.19 -18.16 -47.59
C ILE A 9 -2.62 -18.82 -46.32
N GLY A 10 -1.79 -19.85 -46.45
CA GLY A 10 -1.10 -20.49 -45.33
C GLY A 10 -0.13 -19.55 -44.59
N GLY A 11 0.59 -18.70 -45.31
CA GLY A 11 1.52 -17.72 -44.72
C GLY A 11 0.82 -16.61 -43.93
N ARG A 12 -0.31 -16.08 -44.43
CA ARG A 12 -1.10 -15.07 -43.70
C ARG A 12 -1.79 -15.62 -42.46
N ILE A 13 -2.33 -16.84 -42.54
CA ILE A 13 -2.92 -17.53 -41.40
C ILE A 13 -1.84 -17.79 -40.34
N THR A 14 -0.68 -18.31 -40.76
CA THR A 14 0.45 -18.56 -39.85
C THR A 14 0.97 -17.27 -39.21
N TYR A 15 1.08 -16.17 -39.97
CA TYR A 15 1.47 -14.86 -39.44
C TYR A 15 0.47 -14.34 -38.42
N TYR A 16 -0.83 -14.44 -38.69
CA TYR A 16 -1.86 -14.03 -37.74
C TYR A 16 -1.84 -14.86 -36.45
N TYR A 17 -1.60 -16.17 -36.54
CA TYR A 17 -1.43 -17.03 -35.37
C TYR A 17 -0.12 -16.76 -34.62
N GLN A 18 0.97 -16.45 -35.31
CA GLN A 18 2.25 -16.07 -34.70
C GLN A 18 2.14 -14.73 -33.99
N GLU A 19 1.53 -13.73 -34.61
CA GLU A 19 1.28 -12.42 -34.01
C GLU A 19 0.35 -12.52 -32.80
N ARG A 20 -0.71 -13.35 -32.89
CA ARG A 20 -1.60 -13.62 -31.75
C ARG A 20 -0.91 -14.39 -30.63
N ALA A 21 -0.08 -15.38 -30.95
CA ALA A 21 0.69 -16.13 -29.96
C ALA A 21 1.74 -15.25 -29.28
N GLN A 22 2.42 -14.37 -30.02
CA GLN A 22 3.36 -13.38 -29.48
C GLN A 22 2.66 -12.38 -28.57
N ARG A 23 1.48 -11.88 -28.95
CA ARG A 23 0.66 -11.02 -28.08
C ARG A 23 0.26 -11.75 -26.81
N HIS A 24 -0.24 -12.98 -26.90
CA HIS A 24 -0.58 -13.78 -25.72
C HIS A 24 0.63 -14.07 -24.83
N GLN A 25 1.81 -14.31 -25.42
CA GLN A 25 3.05 -14.55 -24.67
C GLN A 25 3.54 -13.27 -23.98
N GLN A 26 3.45 -12.12 -24.66
CA GLN A 26 3.77 -10.83 -24.07
C GLN A 26 2.79 -10.49 -22.94
N ASP A 27 1.50 -10.73 -23.16
CA ASP A 27 0.46 -10.47 -22.16
C ASP A 27 0.63 -11.35 -20.91
N ALA A 28 0.98 -12.62 -21.09
CA ALA A 28 1.31 -13.51 -19.98
C ALA A 28 2.54 -13.02 -19.20
N LYS A 29 3.57 -12.54 -19.91
CA LYS A 29 4.79 -12.00 -19.29
C LYS A 29 4.55 -10.68 -18.55
N ASP A 30 3.75 -9.78 -19.12
CA ASP A 30 3.35 -8.53 -18.48
C ASP A 30 2.59 -8.82 -17.17
N LEU A 31 1.67 -9.79 -17.19
CA LEU A 31 0.91 -10.21 -16.02
C LEU A 31 1.79 -10.85 -14.94
N GLU A 32 2.73 -11.70 -15.33
CA GLU A 32 3.70 -12.30 -14.41
C GLU A 32 4.57 -11.23 -13.74
N THR A 33 5.05 -10.26 -14.53
CA THR A 33 5.84 -9.12 -14.03
C THR A 33 5.03 -8.28 -13.03
N ALA A 34 3.77 -7.95 -13.36
CA ALA A 34 2.85 -7.24 -12.47
C ALA A 34 2.61 -8.03 -11.17
N ARG A 35 2.52 -9.36 -11.26
CA ARG A 35 2.32 -10.23 -10.10
C ARG A 35 3.51 -10.21 -9.16
N ASP A 36 4.72 -10.32 -9.71
CA ASP A 36 5.95 -10.30 -8.93
C ASP A 36 6.17 -8.93 -8.28
N SER A 37 5.87 -7.85 -9.01
CA SER A 37 5.84 -6.47 -8.52
C SER A 37 4.86 -6.32 -7.35
N ALA A 38 3.61 -6.76 -7.53
CA ALA A 38 2.56 -6.70 -6.52
C ALA A 38 2.88 -7.53 -5.25
N LEU A 39 3.47 -8.72 -5.41
CA LEU A 39 3.91 -9.57 -4.29
C LEU A 39 5.07 -8.94 -3.52
N THR A 40 6.02 -8.33 -4.23
CA THR A 40 7.15 -7.62 -3.63
C THR A 40 6.65 -6.40 -2.85
N PHE A 41 5.76 -5.61 -3.47
CA PHE A 41 5.08 -4.50 -2.81
C PHE A 41 4.38 -4.94 -1.53
N LEU A 42 3.56 -6.00 -1.59
CA LEU A 42 2.81 -6.50 -0.44
C LEU A 42 3.74 -6.91 0.71
N ARG A 43 4.84 -7.60 0.40
CA ARG A 43 5.84 -8.00 1.39
C ARG A 43 6.50 -6.77 2.03
N GLU A 44 7.02 -5.85 1.21
CA GLU A 44 7.75 -4.69 1.72
C GLU A 44 6.87 -3.74 2.53
N VAL A 45 5.68 -3.43 2.03
CA VAL A 45 4.71 -2.56 2.72
C VAL A 45 4.21 -3.23 3.99
N GLY A 46 3.88 -4.52 3.92
CA GLY A 46 3.47 -5.31 5.07
C GLY A 46 4.52 -5.28 6.19
N ASP A 47 5.77 -5.62 5.86
CA ASP A 47 6.87 -5.62 6.82
C ASP A 47 7.09 -4.23 7.43
N THR A 48 7.09 -3.18 6.60
CA THR A 48 7.31 -1.80 7.06
C THR A 48 6.21 -1.35 8.03
N LEU A 49 4.94 -1.61 7.68
CA LEU A 49 3.80 -1.21 8.49
C LEU A 49 3.68 -2.04 9.78
N GLU A 50 3.96 -3.35 9.73
CA GLU A 50 3.99 -4.18 10.93
C GLU A 50 5.12 -3.77 11.90
N GLN A 51 6.31 -3.49 11.39
CA GLN A 51 7.41 -2.96 12.20
C GLN A 51 7.03 -1.63 12.85
N ARG A 52 6.46 -0.69 12.08
CA ARG A 52 5.99 0.60 12.61
C ARG A 52 4.90 0.42 13.67
N ARG A 53 3.96 -0.50 13.45
CA ARG A 53 2.88 -0.84 14.39
C ARG A 53 3.43 -1.43 15.69
N ALA A 54 4.38 -2.36 15.60
CA ALA A 54 5.01 -2.96 16.77
C ALA A 54 5.83 -1.94 17.57
N SER A 55 6.69 -1.15 16.90
CA SER A 55 7.53 -0.14 17.55
C SER A 55 6.70 0.97 18.21
N SER A 56 5.63 1.43 17.55
CA SER A 56 4.74 2.45 18.13
C SER A 56 3.99 1.95 19.37
N LEU A 57 3.54 0.69 19.37
CA LEU A 57 2.88 0.09 20.54
C LEU A 57 3.84 -0.04 21.72
N ARG A 58 5.10 -0.42 21.47
CA ARG A 58 6.14 -0.46 22.50
C ARG A 58 6.40 0.92 23.10
N CYS A 59 6.46 1.97 22.27
CA CYS A 59 6.58 3.34 22.74
C CYS A 59 5.39 3.76 23.60
N LEU A 60 4.17 3.48 23.12
CA LEU A 60 2.93 3.83 23.82
C LEU A 60 2.90 3.22 25.23
N TYR A 61 3.21 1.93 25.35
CA TYR A 61 3.24 1.27 26.65
C TYR A 61 4.38 1.75 27.54
N ALA A 62 5.58 1.99 27.01
CA ALA A 62 6.68 2.56 27.80
C ALA A 62 6.33 3.93 28.40
N ILE A 63 5.71 4.82 27.61
CA ILE A 63 5.26 6.14 28.07
C ILE A 63 4.14 5.98 29.12
N ARG A 64 3.14 5.14 28.82
CA ARG A 64 1.98 4.91 29.71
C ARG A 64 2.39 4.33 31.06
N ASP A 65 3.32 3.38 31.05
CA ASP A 65 3.75 2.64 32.24
C ASP A 65 4.91 3.35 32.98
N GLN A 66 5.28 4.56 32.54
CA GLN A 66 6.32 5.41 33.13
C GLN A 66 7.68 4.70 33.21
N ALA A 67 8.06 4.01 32.13
CA ALA A 67 9.37 3.39 32.00
C ALA A 67 10.50 4.42 32.17
N PRO A 68 11.74 3.98 32.49
CA PRO A 68 12.89 4.87 32.60
C PRO A 68 13.01 5.81 31.39
N PRO A 69 13.35 7.10 31.58
CA PRO A 69 13.42 8.06 30.48
C PRO A 69 14.38 7.64 29.36
N GLU A 70 15.49 7.00 29.71
CA GLU A 70 16.48 6.48 28.75
C GLU A 70 15.89 5.34 27.89
N GLU A 71 15.15 4.42 28.51
CA GLU A 71 14.45 3.34 27.81
C GLU A 71 13.37 3.89 26.88
N THR A 72 12.58 4.84 27.37
CA THR A 72 11.51 5.48 26.59
C THR A 72 12.06 6.22 25.38
N GLU A 73 13.16 6.96 25.54
CA GLU A 73 13.80 7.67 24.42
C GLU A 73 14.41 6.68 23.42
N GLN A 74 15.04 5.59 23.88
CA GLN A 74 15.56 4.56 22.98
C GLN A 74 14.45 3.93 22.12
N LEU A 75 13.32 3.57 22.74
CA LEU A 75 12.16 3.04 22.01
C LEU A 75 11.59 4.06 21.03
N TRP A 76 11.54 5.34 21.43
CA TRP A 76 11.11 6.43 20.56
C TRP A 76 12.01 6.57 19.32
N GLN A 77 13.33 6.51 19.50
CA GLN A 77 14.28 6.54 18.37
C GLN A 77 14.11 5.32 17.45
N ASP A 78 13.87 4.13 18.01
CA ASP A 78 13.59 2.94 17.20
C ASP A 78 12.27 3.06 16.43
N TYR A 79 11.24 3.66 17.03
CA TYR A 79 10.02 4.02 16.30
C TYR A 79 10.30 5.03 15.17
N LEU A 80 11.06 6.09 15.41
CA LEU A 80 11.40 7.06 14.36
C LEU A 80 12.15 6.44 13.18
N LYS A 81 12.99 5.42 13.41
CA LYS A 81 13.60 4.66 12.30
C LYS A 81 12.56 4.01 11.40
N THR A 82 11.50 3.43 11.98
CA THR A 82 10.39 2.84 11.19
C THR A 82 9.58 3.89 10.43
N VAL A 83 9.37 5.07 11.02
CA VAL A 83 8.70 6.20 10.36
C VAL A 83 9.54 6.69 9.18
N ASN A 84 10.85 6.81 9.36
CA ASN A 84 11.76 7.21 8.29
C ASN A 84 11.83 6.18 7.17
N ALA A 85 11.89 4.89 7.49
CA ALA A 85 11.86 3.81 6.51
C ALA A 85 10.59 3.86 5.63
N TRP A 86 9.44 4.13 6.24
CA TRP A 86 8.20 4.38 5.52
C TRP A 86 8.31 5.61 4.62
N ASN A 87 8.73 6.75 5.16
CA ASN A 87 8.80 8.03 4.43
C ASN A 87 9.71 7.95 3.20
N THR A 88 10.87 7.28 3.30
CA THR A 88 11.80 7.11 2.19
C THR A 88 11.19 6.36 1.01
N LYS A 89 10.34 5.37 1.28
CA LYS A 89 9.70 4.53 0.25
C LYS A 89 8.28 4.94 -0.11
N TRP A 90 7.69 5.89 0.61
CA TRP A 90 6.28 6.25 0.46
C TRP A 90 5.88 6.63 -0.97
N ASN A 91 6.69 7.46 -1.65
CA ASN A 91 6.42 7.84 -3.04
C ASN A 91 6.42 6.65 -3.98
N LEU A 92 7.35 5.71 -3.78
CA LEU A 92 7.43 4.46 -4.55
C LEU A 92 6.20 3.59 -4.28
N TYR A 93 5.83 3.39 -3.01
CA TYR A 93 4.65 2.61 -2.63
C TYR A 93 3.37 3.21 -3.23
N ARG A 94 3.20 4.53 -3.16
CA ARG A 94 2.06 5.23 -3.76
C ARG A 94 1.98 5.02 -5.28
N ALA A 95 3.12 5.03 -5.98
CA ALA A 95 3.17 4.79 -7.41
C ALA A 95 2.83 3.33 -7.75
N LEU A 96 3.40 2.36 -7.02
CA LEU A 96 3.13 0.94 -7.19
C LEU A 96 1.65 0.60 -6.93
N VAL A 97 1.02 1.21 -5.92
CA VAL A 97 -0.40 0.99 -5.66
C VAL A 97 -1.26 1.40 -6.85
N LEU A 98 -0.95 2.55 -7.47
CA LEU A 98 -1.66 3.02 -8.65
C LEU A 98 -1.39 2.11 -9.85
N GLU A 99 -0.13 1.78 -10.11
CA GLU A 99 0.27 0.97 -11.25
C GLU A 99 -0.37 -0.42 -11.21
N GLU A 100 -0.28 -1.08 -10.05
CA GLU A 100 -0.70 -2.47 -9.90
C GLU A 100 -2.19 -2.61 -9.56
N PHE A 101 -2.78 -1.70 -8.79
CA PHE A 101 -4.15 -1.89 -8.27
C PHE A 101 -5.13 -0.75 -8.64
N GLY A 102 -4.64 0.32 -9.24
CA GLY A 102 -5.46 1.39 -9.80
C GLY A 102 -5.89 2.49 -8.83
N PRO A 103 -6.63 3.49 -9.33
CA PRO A 103 -6.96 4.71 -8.59
C PRO A 103 -7.77 4.47 -7.31
N ASP A 104 -8.70 3.53 -7.31
CA ASP A 104 -9.52 3.23 -6.13
C ASP A 104 -8.69 2.72 -4.94
N MET A 105 -7.73 1.84 -5.22
CA MET A 105 -6.79 1.36 -4.21
C MET A 105 -5.79 2.44 -3.81
N GLN A 106 -5.39 3.29 -4.76
CA GLN A 106 -4.54 4.43 -4.47
C GLN A 106 -5.22 5.38 -3.48
N LYS A 107 -6.50 5.72 -3.67
CA LYS A 107 -7.26 6.59 -2.73
C LYS A 107 -7.32 6.02 -1.31
N ARG A 108 -7.53 4.70 -1.18
CA ARG A 108 -7.48 4.04 0.14
C ARG A 108 -6.11 4.17 0.82
N PHE A 109 -5.05 4.12 0.03
CA PHE A 109 -3.67 4.26 0.50
C PHE A 109 -3.30 5.72 0.80
N TYR A 110 -3.69 6.65 -0.06
CA TYR A 110 -3.47 8.10 0.02
C TYR A 110 -4.50 8.85 -0.83
N ASP A 111 -5.23 9.79 -0.22
CA ASP A 111 -6.22 10.65 -0.90
C ASP A 111 -6.10 12.08 -0.40
N GLU A 112 -5.47 12.94 -1.20
CA GLU A 112 -5.22 14.35 -0.84
C GLU A 112 -6.51 15.11 -0.45
N GLN A 113 -7.63 14.85 -1.12
CA GLN A 113 -8.89 15.55 -0.85
C GLN A 113 -9.50 15.08 0.46
N ALA A 114 -9.63 13.75 0.64
CA ALA A 114 -10.20 13.19 1.86
C ALA A 114 -9.31 13.48 3.08
N ASP A 115 -7.99 13.48 2.90
CA ASP A 115 -7.02 13.73 3.96
C ASP A 115 -7.05 15.21 4.38
N ALA A 116 -7.32 16.13 3.46
CA ALA A 116 -7.50 17.56 3.77
C ALA A 116 -8.77 17.86 4.57
N GLU A 117 -9.83 17.03 4.45
CA GLU A 117 -11.04 17.17 5.27
C GLU A 117 -10.79 16.88 6.77
N GLY A 118 -9.73 16.15 7.10
CA GLY A 118 -9.38 15.81 8.48
C GLY A 118 -10.36 14.85 9.18
N VAL A 119 -11.26 14.20 8.43
CA VAL A 119 -12.26 13.26 8.98
C VAL A 119 -11.66 11.86 9.09
N TRP A 120 -11.41 11.36 10.31
CA TRP A 120 -10.78 10.05 10.55
C TRP A 120 -11.42 8.90 9.77
N ALA A 121 -12.75 8.84 9.71
CA ALA A 121 -13.46 7.76 9.04
C ALA A 121 -13.25 7.73 7.52
N LYS A 122 -12.92 8.88 6.91
CA LYS A 122 -12.67 9.03 5.47
C LYS A 122 -11.17 9.08 5.14
N ALA A 123 -10.32 9.32 6.14
CA ALA A 123 -8.89 9.46 5.96
C ALA A 123 -8.26 8.20 5.36
N SER A 124 -7.30 8.42 4.46
CA SER A 124 -6.48 7.37 3.89
C SER A 124 -5.61 6.70 4.96
N LEU A 125 -5.06 5.53 4.63
CA LEU A 125 -4.10 4.85 5.52
C LEU A 125 -2.91 5.76 5.85
N THR A 126 -2.40 6.50 4.86
CA THR A 126 -1.30 7.45 5.06
C THR A 126 -1.67 8.55 6.05
N ALA A 127 -2.83 9.20 5.91
CA ALA A 127 -3.24 10.25 6.83
C ALA A 127 -3.48 9.74 8.25
N LYS A 128 -4.09 8.56 8.40
CA LYS A 128 -4.27 7.93 9.72
C LYS A 128 -2.94 7.68 10.42
N LEU A 129 -1.93 7.20 9.69
CA LEU A 129 -0.57 7.01 10.21
C LEU A 129 0.10 8.33 10.64
N ILE A 130 -0.14 9.43 9.91
CA ILE A 130 0.35 10.77 10.25
C ILE A 130 -0.35 11.29 11.52
N ILE A 131 -1.68 11.22 11.57
CA ILE A 131 -2.47 11.64 12.73
C ILE A 131 -2.04 10.88 13.99
N PHE A 132 -1.90 9.56 13.86
CA PHE A 132 -1.42 8.71 14.96
C PHE A 132 0.00 9.09 15.39
N HIS A 133 0.92 9.33 14.45
CA HIS A 133 2.28 9.77 14.79
C HIS A 133 2.27 11.09 15.57
N ASN A 134 1.47 12.06 15.14
CA ASN A 134 1.35 13.35 15.82
C ASN A 134 0.81 13.19 17.25
N LYS A 135 -0.22 12.37 17.44
CA LYS A 135 -0.77 12.10 18.77
C LYS A 135 0.21 11.36 19.68
N LEU A 136 0.93 10.37 19.16
CA LEU A 136 1.96 9.67 19.93
C LEU A 136 3.14 10.60 20.25
N SER A 137 3.50 11.50 19.35
CA SER A 137 4.53 12.53 19.58
C SER A 137 4.11 13.50 20.68
N ASP A 138 2.87 14.01 20.64
CA ASP A 138 2.32 14.88 21.68
C ASP A 138 2.20 14.13 23.02
N TYR A 139 1.99 12.82 23.01
CA TYR A 139 2.00 12.00 24.22
C TYR A 139 3.41 11.79 24.80
N HIS A 140 4.41 11.55 23.94
CA HIS A 140 5.82 11.43 24.32
C HIS A 140 6.39 12.74 24.86
N ARG A 141 6.09 13.84 24.17
CA ARG A 141 6.55 15.20 24.51
C ARG A 141 5.37 16.18 24.44
N PRO A 142 4.62 16.33 25.55
CA PRO A 142 3.46 17.22 25.60
C PRO A 142 3.81 18.66 25.24
N PRO A 143 3.12 19.27 24.26
CA PRO A 143 3.33 20.67 23.96
C PRO A 143 2.83 21.55 25.12
N PRO A 144 3.48 22.70 25.38
CA PRO A 144 3.11 23.57 26.49
C PRO A 144 1.67 24.06 26.33
N GLY A 145 0.86 23.90 27.38
CA GLY A 145 -0.52 24.40 27.42
C GLY A 145 -1.57 23.49 26.77
N LYS A 146 -1.22 22.31 26.24
CA LYS A 146 -2.23 21.29 25.90
C LYS A 146 -2.48 20.33 27.08
N PRO A 147 -3.73 19.85 27.25
CA PRO A 147 -3.99 18.75 28.17
C PRO A 147 -3.23 17.49 27.71
N PRO A 148 -2.82 16.60 28.63
CA PRO A 148 -2.20 15.33 28.28
C PRO A 148 -3.12 14.50 27.38
N GLU A 149 -2.55 13.88 26.35
CA GLU A 149 -3.30 12.93 25.51
C GLU A 149 -3.72 11.71 26.35
N ASP A 150 -4.93 11.19 26.10
CA ASP A 150 -5.42 9.98 26.76
C ASP A 150 -4.82 8.74 26.08
N PRO A 151 -4.04 7.90 26.79
CA PRO A 151 -3.43 6.71 26.20
C PRO A 151 -4.46 5.75 25.62
N LYS A 152 -5.68 5.68 26.19
CA LYS A 152 -6.74 4.82 25.65
C LYS A 152 -7.20 5.27 24.27
N GLN A 153 -7.23 6.59 24.01
CA GLN A 153 -7.56 7.11 22.69
C GLN A 153 -6.46 6.75 21.68
N ILE A 154 -5.19 6.83 22.08
CA ILE A 154 -4.06 6.45 21.21
C ILE A 154 -4.09 4.95 20.89
N GLU A 155 -4.41 4.09 21.87
CA GLU A 155 -4.61 2.64 21.67
C GLU A 155 -5.78 2.34 20.71
N GLN A 156 -6.87 3.09 20.80
CA GLN A 156 -8.01 2.96 19.88
C GLN A 156 -7.63 3.33 18.44
N LEU A 157 -6.88 4.41 18.24
CA LEU A 157 -6.38 4.80 16.92
C LEU A 157 -5.45 3.74 16.35
N HIS A 158 -4.55 3.20 17.18
CA HIS A 158 -3.66 2.10 16.79
C HIS A 158 -4.45 0.87 16.32
N SER A 159 -5.47 0.48 17.08
CA SER A 159 -6.35 -0.66 16.75
C SER A 159 -7.12 -0.42 15.45
N SER A 160 -7.63 0.80 15.24
CA SER A 160 -8.28 1.18 13.98
C SER A 160 -7.34 1.09 12.79
N ILE A 161 -6.10 1.58 12.92
CA ILE A 161 -5.08 1.48 11.86
C ILE A 161 -4.76 0.02 11.55
N ALA A 162 -4.64 -0.83 12.57
CA ALA A 162 -4.37 -2.26 12.37
C ALA A 162 -5.48 -2.93 11.53
N GLN A 163 -6.74 -2.60 11.81
CA GLN A 163 -7.88 -3.11 11.04
C GLN A 163 -7.86 -2.60 9.59
N ASP A 164 -7.51 -1.32 9.38
CA ASP A 164 -7.39 -0.74 8.04
C ASP A 164 -6.24 -1.37 7.23
N CYS A 165 -5.08 -1.61 7.87
CA CYS A 165 -3.96 -2.33 7.27
C CYS A 165 -4.37 -3.73 6.84
N TYR A 166 -5.01 -4.49 7.73
CA TYR A 166 -5.50 -5.84 7.41
C TYR A 166 -6.48 -5.82 6.23
N SER A 167 -7.44 -4.91 6.25
CA SER A 167 -8.44 -4.76 5.19
C SER A 167 -7.83 -4.31 3.86
N PHE A 168 -6.72 -3.57 3.90
CA PHE A 168 -5.95 -3.19 2.73
C PHE A 168 -5.18 -4.39 2.16
N TYR A 169 -4.43 -5.13 3.01
CA TYR A 169 -3.69 -6.32 2.58
C TYR A 169 -4.59 -7.40 2.02
N PHE A 170 -5.74 -7.63 2.65
CA PHE A 170 -6.72 -8.60 2.18
C PHE A 170 -7.18 -8.29 0.76
N GLU A 171 -7.52 -7.03 0.46
CA GLU A 171 -7.91 -6.61 -0.89
C GLU A 171 -6.75 -6.75 -1.89
N VAL A 172 -5.52 -6.41 -1.49
CA VAL A 172 -4.33 -6.60 -2.33
C VAL A 172 -4.15 -8.08 -2.67
N ILE A 173 -4.23 -8.97 -1.67
CA ILE A 173 -4.10 -10.42 -1.85
C ILE A 173 -5.19 -10.95 -2.79
N ASN A 174 -6.45 -10.55 -2.59
CA ASN A 174 -7.55 -10.99 -3.45
C ASN A 174 -7.33 -10.56 -4.89
N ARG A 175 -6.91 -9.31 -5.12
CA ARG A 175 -6.60 -8.81 -6.48
C ARG A 175 -5.48 -9.60 -7.14
N ILE A 176 -4.42 -9.93 -6.39
CA ILE A 176 -3.33 -10.77 -6.88
C ILE A 176 -3.84 -12.18 -7.24
N GLN A 177 -4.67 -12.79 -6.39
CA GLN A 177 -5.22 -14.13 -6.60
C GLN A 177 -6.17 -14.19 -7.80
N GLU A 178 -6.96 -13.15 -8.00
CA GLU A 178 -7.92 -13.03 -9.10
C GLU A 178 -7.30 -12.55 -10.41
N GLY A 179 -5.99 -12.24 -10.42
CA GLY A 179 -5.31 -11.67 -11.59
C GLY A 179 -5.76 -10.25 -11.94
N ARG A 180 -6.41 -9.54 -11.02
CA ARG A 180 -6.82 -8.12 -11.15
C ARG A 180 -5.67 -7.19 -10.78
N ILE A 181 -4.56 -7.34 -11.49
CA ILE A 181 -3.31 -6.62 -11.26
C ILE A 181 -2.78 -5.98 -12.55
N GLY A 182 -2.00 -4.91 -12.40
CA GLY A 182 -1.43 -4.14 -13.48
C GLY A 182 -2.46 -3.24 -14.19
N ARG A 183 -1.94 -2.27 -14.94
CA ARG A 183 -2.73 -1.19 -15.57
C ARG A 183 -3.94 -1.66 -16.38
N ARG A 184 -3.81 -2.77 -17.09
CA ARG A 184 -4.89 -3.30 -17.96
C ARG A 184 -6.12 -3.72 -17.15
N SER A 185 -5.93 -4.19 -15.92
CA SER A 185 -7.01 -4.70 -15.06
C SER A 185 -7.98 -3.62 -14.58
N TRP A 186 -7.52 -2.38 -14.45
CA TRP A 186 -8.33 -1.27 -13.96
C TRP A 186 -8.61 -0.19 -15.03
N ALA A 187 -7.78 -0.08 -16.07
CA ALA A 187 -8.02 0.85 -17.18
C ALA A 187 -9.21 0.44 -18.08
N THR A 188 -9.54 -0.86 -18.18
CA THR A 188 -10.73 -1.33 -18.92
C THR A 188 -12.04 -1.10 -18.16
N ALA A 189 -11.98 -1.04 -16.82
CA ALA A 189 -13.14 -0.76 -15.97
C ALA A 189 -13.57 0.73 -16.03
N GLU A 190 -12.65 1.65 -16.33
CA GLU A 190 -12.95 3.08 -16.53
C GLU A 190 -13.60 3.38 -17.89
N GLN A 191 -13.44 2.52 -18.90
CA GLN A 191 -14.03 2.74 -20.24
C GLN A 191 -15.50 2.26 -20.36
N THR A 192 -16.02 1.61 -19.32
CA THR A 192 -17.40 1.08 -19.28
C THR A 192 -18.32 1.85 -18.33
N LYS A 193 -17.85 2.96 -17.75
CA LYS A 193 -18.63 3.94 -16.98
C LYS A 193 -18.74 5.25 -17.74
#